data_AF-A0A1T5LBF2-F1
#
_entry.id   AF-A0A1T5LBF2-F1
#
_cell.length_a   1.000
_cell.length_b   1.000
_cell.length_c   1.000
_cell.angle_alpha   90.00
_cell.angle_beta   90.00
_cell.angle_gamma   90.00
#
_symmetry.space_group_name_H-M   'P 1'
#
loop_
_entity.id
_entity.type
_entity.pdbx_description
1 polymer ?
#
loop_
_entity_poly.entity_id
_entity_poly.type
_entity_poly.pdbx_seq_one_letter_code
_entity_poly.pdbx_strand_id
1 'polypeptide(L)'
;MLLAFLYGKKETITIKKERFIGFRVKETEYSQIERKAKRAKMNISQYVCLQALERDIRIYDGLKEHTRQLSRLGGNFNQALILVHQGKLNTIDIMPIKRRYMPYGYC
;
A
#
# COMPACT_ATOMS: atom_id res chain seq x y z
N MET A 1 -11.90 26.01 -54.16
CA MET A 1 -10.44 26.12 -54.00
C MET A 1 -10.02 26.65 -52.62
N LEU A 2 -10.79 27.54 -51.96
CA LEU A 2 -10.49 28.07 -50.63
C LEU A 2 -10.79 27.13 -49.43
N LEU A 3 -11.61 26.09 -49.61
CA LEU A 3 -12.00 25.18 -48.51
C LEU A 3 -10.94 24.14 -48.11
N ALA A 4 -9.92 23.90 -48.94
CA ALA A 4 -8.87 22.92 -48.62
C ALA A 4 -7.80 23.48 -47.66
N PHE A 5 -7.69 24.81 -47.53
CA PHE A 5 -6.63 25.45 -46.73
C PHE A 5 -6.94 25.48 -45.22
N LEU A 6 -8.21 25.36 -44.84
CA LEU A 6 -8.64 25.34 -43.43
C LEU A 6 -8.60 23.94 -42.79
N TYR A 7 -8.25 22.90 -43.54
CA TYR A 7 -8.01 21.57 -42.98
C TYR A 7 -6.61 21.55 -42.35
N GLY A 8 -6.48 22.30 -41.26
CA GLY A 8 -5.28 22.42 -40.43
C GLY A 8 -4.74 21.04 -40.10
N LYS A 9 -3.50 20.83 -40.52
CA LYS A 9 -2.66 19.68 -40.20
C LYS A 9 -2.74 19.45 -38.68
N LYS A 10 -3.47 18.42 -38.25
CA LYS A 10 -3.51 17.98 -36.86
C LYS A 10 -2.10 17.49 -36.53
N GLU A 11 -1.28 18.32 -35.91
CA GLU A 11 0.02 17.89 -35.40
C GLU A 11 -0.23 16.90 -34.27
N THR A 12 -0.17 15.61 -34.60
CA THR A 12 -0.19 14.54 -33.63
C THR A 12 1.14 14.54 -32.89
N ILE A 13 1.10 14.98 -31.62
CA ILE A 13 2.20 14.83 -30.66
C ILE A 13 2.61 13.35 -30.67
N THR A 14 3.77 13.05 -31.25
CA THR A 14 4.27 11.68 -31.35
C THR A 14 4.94 11.33 -30.04
N ILE A 15 4.29 10.52 -29.21
CA ILE A 15 4.87 10.03 -27.96
C ILE A 15 5.99 9.05 -28.30
N LYS A 16 7.24 9.50 -28.20
CA LYS A 16 8.42 8.68 -28.48
C LYS A 16 8.75 7.79 -27.28
N LYS A 17 8.49 6.48 -27.39
CA LYS A 17 8.93 5.48 -26.42
C LYS A 17 10.29 4.94 -26.83
N GLU A 18 11.36 5.41 -26.18
CA GLU A 18 12.75 5.11 -26.58
C GLU A 18 13.35 3.86 -25.91
N ARG A 19 12.75 3.40 -24.80
CA ARG A 19 13.27 2.30 -23.98
C ARG A 19 12.27 1.16 -23.89
N PHE A 20 12.76 -0.06 -24.08
CA PHE A 20 12.00 -1.29 -23.91
C PHE A 20 12.39 -1.97 -22.60
N ILE A 21 11.40 -2.44 -21.84
CA ILE A 21 11.59 -3.21 -20.61
C ILE A 21 10.94 -4.58 -20.84
N GLY A 22 11.76 -5.62 -20.90
CA GLY A 22 11.30 -7.01 -21.00
C GLY A 22 11.17 -7.66 -19.63
N PHE A 23 10.08 -8.40 -19.41
CA PHE A 23 9.88 -9.18 -18.19
C PHE A 23 9.42 -10.60 -18.55
N ARG A 24 9.89 -11.60 -17.80
CA ARG A 24 9.38 -12.97 -17.87
C ARG A 24 8.36 -13.16 -16.77
N VAL A 25 7.20 -13.70 -17.11
CA VAL A 25 6.10 -13.98 -16.20
C VAL A 25 5.59 -15.39 -16.45
N LYS A 26 5.01 -15.99 -15.41
CA LYS A 26 4.25 -17.23 -15.55
C LYS A 26 2.94 -16.95 -16.27
N GLU A 27 2.37 -17.97 -16.89
CA GLU A 27 1.07 -17.87 -17.59
C GLU A 27 -0.05 -17.35 -16.66
N THR A 28 -0.02 -17.79 -15.40
CA THR A 28 -0.98 -17.37 -14.37
C THR A 28 -0.83 -15.90 -13.98
N GLU A 29 0.38 -15.35 -14.02
CA GLU A 29 0.67 -13.93 -13.75
C GLU A 29 0.25 -13.08 -14.95
N TYR A 30 0.58 -13.52 -16.16
CA TYR A 30 0.17 -12.87 -17.41
C TYR A 30 -1.35 -12.73 -17.50
N SER A 31 -2.09 -13.83 -17.30
CA SER A 31 -3.56 -13.83 -17.29
C SER A 31 -4.15 -12.84 -16.27
N GLN A 32 -3.52 -12.72 -15.10
CA GLN A 32 -3.96 -11.76 -14.09
C GLN A 32 -3.69 -10.31 -14.49
N ILE A 33 -2.52 -10.02 -15.04
CA ILE A 33 -2.16 -8.69 -15.55
C ILE A 33 -3.12 -8.30 -16.68
N GLU A 34 -3.36 -9.21 -17.63
CA GLU A 34 -4.26 -8.97 -18.75
C GLU A 34 -5.69 -8.65 -18.27
N ARG A 35 -6.24 -9.45 -17.34
CA ARG A 35 -7.56 -9.18 -16.76
C ARG A 35 -7.64 -7.82 -16.09
N LYS A 36 -6.60 -7.41 -15.35
CA LYS A 36 -6.56 -6.10 -14.68
C LYS A 36 -6.45 -4.95 -15.70
N ALA A 37 -5.63 -5.12 -16.74
CA ALA A 37 -5.51 -4.15 -17.83
C ALA A 37 -6.83 -3.97 -18.60
N LYS A 38 -7.52 -5.07 -18.93
CA LYS A 38 -8.87 -5.07 -19.54
C LYS A 38 -9.88 -4.32 -18.68
N ARG A 39 -9.90 -4.59 -17.36
CA ARG A 39 -10.78 -3.86 -16.41
C ARG A 39 -10.48 -2.37 -16.35
N ALA A 40 -9.21 -1.98 -16.48
CA ALA A 40 -8.77 -0.59 -16.52
C ALA A 40 -8.94 0.08 -17.90
N LYS A 41 -9.41 -0.65 -18.93
CA LYS A 41 -9.50 -0.19 -20.33
C LYS A 41 -8.17 0.30 -20.89
N MET A 42 -7.07 -0.35 -20.49
CA MET A 42 -5.71 -0.03 -20.91
C MET A 42 -5.07 -1.22 -21.62
N ASN A 43 -4.08 -0.95 -22.49
CA ASN A 43 -3.22 -2.03 -22.96
C ASN A 43 -2.26 -2.48 -21.85
N ILE A 44 -1.72 -3.69 -21.97
CA ILE A 44 -0.87 -4.30 -20.93
C ILE A 44 0.32 -3.40 -20.59
N SER A 45 1.01 -2.85 -21.60
CA SER A 45 2.20 -2.01 -21.36
C SER A 45 1.85 -0.73 -20.60
N GLN A 46 0.76 -0.06 -20.96
CA GLN A 46 0.27 1.13 -20.25
C GLN A 46 -0.10 0.78 -18.81
N TYR A 47 -0.83 -0.31 -18.62
CA TYR A 47 -1.23 -0.78 -17.30
C TYR A 47 -0.03 -1.07 -16.40
N VAL A 48 0.96 -1.81 -16.91
CA VAL A 48 2.17 -2.17 -16.16
C VAL A 48 3.02 -0.94 -15.86
N CYS A 49 3.23 -0.05 -16.83
CA CYS A 49 3.94 1.21 -16.61
C CYS A 49 3.27 2.05 -15.53
N LEU A 50 1.95 2.24 -15.61
CA LEU A 50 1.20 3.03 -14.64
C LEU A 50 1.28 2.40 -13.25
N GLN A 51 1.03 1.10 -13.12
CA GLN A 51 1.11 0.41 -11.83
C GLN A 51 2.52 0.42 -11.23
N ALA A 52 3.56 0.34 -12.07
CA ALA A 52 4.95 0.42 -11.60
C ALA A 52 5.32 1.82 -11.12
N LEU A 53 4.68 2.87 -11.65
CA LEU A 53 4.88 4.26 -11.23
C LEU A 53 3.98 4.67 -10.05
N GLU A 54 2.77 4.12 -9.94
CA GLU A 54 1.81 4.44 -8.88
C GLU A 54 2.12 3.76 -7.53
N ARG A 55 2.77 2.59 -7.57
CA ARG A 55 3.04 1.83 -6.35
C ARG A 55 4.43 2.13 -5.82
N ASP A 56 4.50 2.96 -4.80
CA ASP A 56 5.71 3.08 -3.99
C ASP A 56 6.04 1.74 -3.31
N ILE A 57 7.26 1.26 -3.52
CA ILE A 57 7.80 0.17 -2.70
C ILE A 57 8.12 0.76 -1.33
N ARG A 58 7.16 0.66 -0.40
CA ARG A 58 7.38 1.03 1.00
C ARG A 58 8.11 -0.09 1.73
N ILE A 59 9.39 0.11 1.99
CA ILE A 59 10.20 -0.76 2.84
C ILE A 59 9.94 -0.36 4.29
N TYR A 60 9.28 -1.23 5.05
CA TYR A 60 9.01 -1.01 6.48
C TYR A 60 10.10 -1.67 7.34
N ASP A 61 11.21 -0.96 7.54
CA ASP A 61 12.35 -1.46 8.35
C ASP A 61 12.03 -1.56 9.86
N GLY A 62 10.88 -1.08 10.32
CA GLY A 62 10.48 -1.05 11.73
C GLY A 62 9.56 -2.19 12.19
N LEU A 63 9.08 -3.07 11.29
CA LEU A 63 8.03 -4.02 11.63
C LEU A 63 8.45 -4.99 12.74
N LYS A 64 9.72 -5.42 12.73
CA LYS A 64 10.29 -6.31 13.75
C LYS A 64 10.27 -5.69 15.14
N GLU A 65 10.52 -4.38 15.24
CA GLU A 65 10.47 -3.68 16.53
C GLU A 65 9.05 -3.48 17.04
N HIS A 66 8.09 -3.23 16.15
CA HIS A 66 6.68 -3.19 16.53
C HIS A 66 6.21 -4.55 17.06
N THR A 67 6.59 -5.65 16.40
CA THR A 67 6.28 -7.00 16.89
C THR A 67 6.91 -7.27 18.25
N ARG A 68 8.16 -6.85 18.47
CA ARG A 68 8.83 -7.02 19.76
C ARG A 68 8.15 -6.22 20.88
N GLN A 69 7.70 -5.00 20.59
CA GLN A 69 6.92 -4.19 21.53
C GLN A 69 5.57 -4.84 21.87
N LEU A 70 4.86 -5.36 20.87
CA LEU A 70 3.61 -6.10 21.06
C LEU A 70 3.81 -7.35 21.92
N SER A 71 4.88 -8.12 21.67
CA SER A 71 5.20 -9.30 22.50
C SER A 71 5.48 -8.93 23.95
N ARG A 72 6.16 -7.81 24.21
CA ARG A 72 6.40 -7.31 25.57
C ARG A 72 5.11 -6.88 26.26
N LEU A 73 4.21 -6.20 25.54
CA LEU A 73 2.89 -5.84 26.06
C LEU A 73 2.06 -7.07 26.41
N GLY A 74 2.06 -8.10 25.54
CA GLY A 74 1.39 -9.38 25.82
C GLY A 74 1.97 -10.08 27.05
N GLY A 75 3.29 -10.07 27.23
CA GLY A 75 3.94 -10.60 28.42
C GLY A 75 3.51 -9.88 29.71
N ASN A 76 3.48 -8.55 29.69
CA ASN A 76 3.03 -7.75 30.83
C ASN A 76 1.54 -8.03 31.15
N PHE A 77 0.70 -8.16 30.13
CA PHE A 77 -0.71 -8.49 30.30
C PHE A 77 -0.91 -9.88 30.90
N ASN A 78 -0.12 -10.85 30.46
CA ASN A 78 -0.14 -12.21 31.02
C ASN A 78 0.21 -12.21 32.52
N GLN A 79 1.24 -11.44 32.92
CA GLN A 79 1.61 -11.30 34.32
C GLN A 79 0.51 -10.66 35.16
N ALA A 80 -0.12 -9.60 34.63
CA ALA A 80 -1.27 -8.96 35.25
C ALA A 80 -2.42 -9.96 35.49
N LEU A 81 -2.77 -10.78 34.50
CA LEU A 81 -3.81 -11.80 34.62
C LEU A 81 -3.48 -12.86 35.68
N ILE A 82 -2.22 -13.28 35.79
CA ILE A 82 -1.77 -14.20 36.84
C ILE A 82 -1.99 -13.58 38.23
N LEU A 83 -1.67 -12.30 38.40
CA LEU A 83 -1.88 -11.60 39.67
C LEU A 83 -3.37 -11.45 40.01
N VAL A 84 -4.22 -11.24 39.00
CA VAL A 84 -5.67 -11.21 39.16
C VAL A 84 -6.20 -12.58 39.57
N HIS A 85 -5.76 -13.64 38.91
CA HIS A 85 -6.17 -15.01 39.24
C HIS A 85 -5.74 -15.40 40.67
N GLN A 86 -4.59 -14.91 41.13
CA GLN A 86 -4.11 -15.11 42.50
C GLN A 86 -4.84 -14.23 43.54
N GLY A 87 -5.82 -13.42 43.15
CA GLY A 87 -6.54 -12.49 44.03
C GLY A 87 -5.70 -11.33 44.56
N LYS A 88 -4.49 -11.12 44.02
CA LYS A 88 -3.55 -10.08 44.44
C LYS A 88 -3.80 -8.73 43.77
N LEU A 89 -4.62 -8.72 42.71
CA LEU A 89 -4.86 -7.56 41.90
C LEU A 89 -6.29 -7.61 41.34
N ASN A 90 -7.12 -6.60 41.59
CA ASN A 90 -8.54 -6.63 41.18
C ASN A 90 -8.84 -5.68 40.02
N THR A 91 -8.01 -4.66 39.79
CA THR A 91 -8.23 -3.65 38.75
C THR A 91 -6.89 -3.08 38.28
N ILE A 92 -6.80 -2.78 36.98
CA ILE A 92 -5.65 -2.10 36.36
C ILE A 92 -6.17 -0.83 35.70
N ASP A 93 -5.65 0.32 36.12
CA ASP A 93 -5.94 1.59 35.45
C ASP A 93 -4.96 1.80 34.27
N ILE A 94 -5.51 1.81 33.06
CA ILE A 94 -4.77 2.05 31.81
C ILE A 94 -4.96 3.47 31.27
N MET A 95 -5.76 4.31 31.93
CA MET A 95 -5.99 5.70 31.48
C MET A 95 -4.74 6.57 31.43
N PRO A 96 -3.76 6.43 32.33
CA PRO A 96 -2.50 7.16 32.23
C PRO A 96 -1.74 6.85 30.93
N ILE A 97 -1.76 5.58 30.51
CA ILE A 97 -1.11 5.13 29.28
C ILE A 97 -1.86 5.67 28.06
N LYS A 98 -3.20 5.59 28.05
CA LYS A 98 -4.03 6.13 26.96
C LYS A 98 -3.75 7.62 26.73
N ARG A 99 -3.65 8.42 27.80
CA ARG A 99 -3.37 9.87 27.71
C ARG A 99 -1.98 10.18 27.14
N ARG A 100 -0.98 9.34 27.45
CA ARG A 100 0.41 9.50 26.97
C ARG A 100 0.54 9.26 25.46
N TYR A 101 -0.17 8.27 24.94
CA TYR A 101 -0.04 7.84 23.54
C TYR A 101 -1.16 8.37 22.61
N MET A 102 -2.29 8.83 23.17
CA MET A 102 -3.41 9.42 22.42
C MET A 102 -3.80 10.78 23.01
N PRO A 103 -2.95 11.82 22.91
CA PRO A 103 -3.19 13.12 23.55
C PRO A 103 -4.37 13.89 22.94
N TYR A 104 -4.77 13.58 21.69
CA TYR A 104 -5.81 14.32 20.96
C TYR A 104 -7.15 13.59 20.81
N GLY A 105 -7.33 12.43 21.47
CA GLY A 105 -8.62 11.75 21.57
C GLY A 105 -9.40 11.62 20.26
N TYR A 106 -9.13 10.57 19.47
CA TYR A 106 -10.10 10.16 18.45
C TYR A 106 -11.13 9.25 19.12
N CYS A 107 -12.40 9.67 19.05
CA CYS A 107 -13.58 8.96 19.53
C CYS A 107 -13.73 7.59 18.86
#